data_AF-U6L832-F1
#
_entry.id   AF-U6L832-F1
#
_cell.length_a   1.000
_cell.length_b   1.000
_cell.length_c   1.000
_cell.angle_alpha   90.00
_cell.angle_beta   90.00
_cell.angle_gamma   90.00
#
_symmetry.space_group_name_H-M   'P 1'
#
loop_
_entity.id
_entity.type
_entity.pdbx_description
1 polymer ?
#
loop_
_entity_poly.entity_id
_entity_poly.type
_entity_poly.pdbx_seq_one_letter_code
_entity_poly.pdbx_strand_id
1 'polypeptide(L)'
;MAGGGAPLDVEALRRTVEKAFAAVALREALEAVLLGVRELNKFVTSAAPWSCQEEERRQEVVRVGLECMYTLAHFLEPFLPQAMALLFQQLNAKPKLLQQLSPWLENLEPGTELKPADRVLFALLQLPDEQQQQQGERQQQQGEQQHQQGERDSSSSKASQTTSDTPTSRRDAGL
;
A
#
# COMPACT_ATOMS: atom_id res chain seq x y z
N MET A 1 0.80 -27.98 -14.44
CA MET A 1 0.20 -26.67 -14.18
C MET A 1 0.04 -26.53 -12.67
N ALA A 2 1.02 -25.89 -12.01
CA ALA A 2 1.07 -25.80 -10.55
C ALA A 2 0.68 -24.39 -10.09
N GLY A 3 -0.58 -24.25 -9.65
CA GLY A 3 -0.95 -23.70 -8.35
C GLY A 3 -0.37 -22.37 -7.83
N GLY A 4 -0.02 -21.40 -8.67
CA GLY A 4 0.12 -19.99 -8.25
C GLY A 4 -1.07 -19.20 -8.74
N GLY A 5 -2.05 -18.89 -7.87
CA GLY A 5 -3.17 -18.04 -8.27
C GLY A 5 -2.66 -16.72 -8.85
N ALA A 6 -3.18 -16.34 -10.02
CA ALA A 6 -2.85 -15.04 -10.61
C ALA A 6 -3.12 -13.93 -9.58
N PRO A 7 -2.25 -12.92 -9.47
CA PRO A 7 -2.38 -11.88 -8.44
C PRO A 7 -3.57 -10.95 -8.68
N LEU A 8 -4.30 -11.14 -9.78
CA LEU A 8 -5.41 -10.32 -10.21
C LEU A 8 -6.53 -11.22 -10.76
N ASP A 9 -7.70 -11.17 -10.12
CA ASP A 9 -8.95 -11.68 -10.70
C ASP A 9 -9.60 -10.57 -11.53
N VAL A 10 -9.35 -10.61 -12.85
CA VAL A 10 -9.79 -9.58 -13.80
C VAL A 10 -11.32 -9.51 -13.87
N GLU A 11 -12.00 -10.64 -13.78
CA GLU A 11 -13.46 -10.73 -13.90
C GLU A 11 -14.14 -10.17 -12.66
N ALA A 12 -13.66 -10.54 -11.46
CA ALA A 12 -14.15 -9.99 -10.21
C ALA A 12 -13.89 -8.47 -10.10
N LEU A 13 -12.70 -8.01 -10.52
CA LEU A 13 -12.39 -6.59 -10.56
C LEU A 13 -13.33 -5.85 -11.51
N ARG A 14 -13.51 -6.36 -12.74
CA ARG A 14 -14.39 -5.74 -13.75
C ARG A 14 -15.80 -5.57 -13.21
N ARG A 15 -16.40 -6.63 -12.63
CA ARG A 15 -17.75 -6.57 -12.05
C ARG A 15 -17.85 -5.55 -10.93
N THR A 16 -16.83 -5.48 -10.07
CA THR A 16 -16.79 -4.52 -8.96
C THR A 16 -16.75 -3.09 -9.47
N VAL A 17 -15.87 -2.81 -10.44
CA VAL A 17 -15.72 -1.49 -11.04
C VAL A 17 -16.98 -1.10 -11.82
N GLU A 18 -17.52 -1.97 -12.69
CA GLU A 18 -18.74 -1.70 -13.46
C GLU A 18 -19.93 -1.37 -12.55
N LYS A 19 -20.12 -2.14 -11.47
CA LYS A 19 -21.17 -1.88 -10.48
C LYS A 19 -20.98 -0.52 -9.81
N ALA A 20 -19.75 -0.18 -9.43
CA ALA A 20 -19.43 1.09 -8.80
C ALA A 20 -19.65 2.28 -9.75
N PHE A 21 -19.23 2.16 -11.02
CA PHE A 21 -19.48 3.16 -12.05
C PHE A 21 -20.97 3.36 -12.33
N ALA A 22 -21.76 2.28 -12.42
CA ALA A 22 -23.21 2.36 -12.59
C ALA A 22 -23.90 3.09 -11.42
N ALA A 23 -23.33 3.01 -10.22
CA ALA A 23 -23.81 3.71 -9.02
C ALA A 23 -23.16 5.10 -8.80
N VAL A 24 -22.30 5.57 -9.72
CA VAL A 24 -21.52 6.82 -9.59
C VAL A 24 -20.61 6.81 -8.33
N ALA A 25 -20.26 5.62 -7.85
CA ALA A 25 -19.41 5.35 -6.69
C ALA A 25 -17.92 5.32 -7.12
N LEU A 26 -17.41 6.46 -7.60
CA LEU A 26 -16.08 6.55 -8.22
C LEU A 26 -14.93 6.26 -7.25
N ARG A 27 -15.13 6.59 -5.97
CA ARG A 27 -14.15 6.32 -4.91
C ARG A 27 -13.98 4.82 -4.72
N GLU A 28 -15.09 4.10 -4.62
CA GLU A 28 -15.14 2.65 -4.46
C GLU A 28 -14.53 1.95 -5.66
N ALA A 29 -14.81 2.45 -6.87
CA ALA A 29 -14.18 1.94 -8.09
C ALA A 29 -12.66 2.10 -8.04
N LEU A 30 -12.15 3.29 -7.70
CA LEU A 30 -10.72 3.54 -7.61
C LEU A 30 -10.06 2.71 -6.51
N GLU A 31 -10.70 2.57 -5.35
CA GLU A 31 -10.20 1.74 -4.24
C GLU A 31 -10.05 0.27 -4.63
N ALA A 32 -11.02 -0.29 -5.36
CA ALA A 32 -10.95 -1.65 -5.88
C ALA A 32 -9.75 -1.84 -6.83
N VAL A 33 -9.51 -0.89 -7.72
CA VAL A 33 -8.38 -0.94 -8.66
C VAL A 33 -7.05 -0.79 -7.92
N LEU A 34 -6.95 0.12 -6.95
CA LEU A 34 -5.76 0.29 -6.11
C LEU A 34 -5.47 -0.93 -5.23
N LEU A 35 -6.48 -1.67 -4.79
CA LEU A 35 -6.28 -2.97 -4.14
C LEU A 35 -5.59 -3.96 -5.09
N GLY A 36 -6.01 -4.02 -6.36
CA GLY A 36 -5.33 -4.83 -7.39
C GLY A 36 -3.87 -4.43 -7.58
N VAL A 37 -3.55 -3.12 -7.56
CA VAL A 37 -2.16 -2.63 -7.60
C VAL A 37 -1.37 -3.10 -6.37
N ARG A 38 -1.97 -3.11 -5.17
CA ARG A 38 -1.32 -3.61 -3.96
C ARG A 38 -1.04 -5.11 -4.01
N GLU A 39 -2.00 -5.91 -4.48
CA GLU A 39 -1.80 -7.37 -4.63
C GLU A 39 -0.73 -7.70 -5.68
N LEU A 40 -0.68 -6.94 -6.78
CA LEU A 40 0.41 -7.05 -7.75
C LEU A 40 1.78 -6.76 -7.11
N ASN A 41 1.90 -5.67 -6.34
CA ASN A 41 3.14 -5.36 -5.64
C ASN A 41 3.54 -6.47 -4.64
N LYS A 42 2.57 -7.01 -3.91
CA LYS A 42 2.79 -8.14 -2.99
C LYS A 42 3.29 -9.36 -3.75
N PHE A 43 2.67 -9.72 -4.88
CA PHE A 43 3.10 -10.82 -5.73
C PHE A 43 4.54 -10.65 -6.22
N VAL A 44 4.88 -9.49 -6.79
CA VAL A 44 6.25 -9.21 -7.27
C VAL A 44 7.25 -9.27 -6.12
N THR A 45 6.89 -8.75 -4.94
CA THR A 45 7.74 -8.77 -3.75
C THR A 45 7.98 -10.19 -3.24
N SER A 46 6.93 -11.01 -3.13
CA SER A 46 7.05 -12.40 -2.69
C SER A 46 7.78 -13.29 -3.70
N ALA A 47 7.61 -13.03 -4.99
CA ALA A 47 8.31 -13.75 -6.04
C ALA A 47 9.78 -13.33 -6.18
N ALA A 48 10.13 -12.11 -5.76
CA ALA A 48 11.48 -11.54 -5.75
C ALA A 48 12.29 -11.85 -7.03
N PRO A 49 11.79 -11.48 -8.23
CA PRO A 49 12.40 -11.87 -9.50
C PRO A 49 13.85 -11.40 -9.66
N TRP A 50 14.23 -10.29 -9.02
CA TRP A 50 15.61 -9.78 -9.01
C TRP A 50 16.62 -10.71 -8.32
N SER A 51 16.15 -11.58 -7.41
CA SER A 51 16.98 -12.57 -6.72
C SER A 51 16.77 -14.01 -7.22
N CYS A 52 15.87 -14.21 -8.18
CA CYS A 52 15.53 -15.53 -8.70
C CYS A 52 16.61 -16.02 -9.68
N GLN A 53 17.26 -17.14 -9.33
CA GLN A 53 18.32 -17.75 -10.15
C GLN A 53 17.76 -18.54 -11.34
N GLU A 54 16.53 -19.05 -11.23
CA GLU A 54 15.86 -19.79 -12.29
C GLU A 54 15.29 -18.83 -13.35
N GLU A 55 15.86 -18.86 -14.56
CA GLU A 55 15.49 -17.97 -15.66
C GLU A 55 14.00 -18.07 -16.02
N GLU A 56 13.51 -19.29 -16.22
CA GLU A 56 12.14 -19.56 -16.66
C GLU A 56 11.13 -19.02 -15.64
N ARG A 57 11.39 -19.23 -14.35
CA ARG A 57 10.55 -18.72 -13.28
C ARG A 57 10.57 -17.20 -13.23
N ARG A 58 11.74 -16.59 -13.42
CA ARG A 58 11.87 -15.13 -13.45
C ARG A 58 11.09 -14.52 -14.61
N GLN A 59 11.20 -15.12 -15.81
CA GLN A 59 10.47 -14.68 -17.00
C GLN A 59 8.95 -14.81 -16.81
N GLU A 60 8.48 -15.91 -16.22
CA GLU A 60 7.07 -16.11 -15.89
C GLU A 60 6.55 -15.01 -14.95
N VAL A 61 7.26 -14.74 -13.85
CA VAL A 61 6.88 -13.72 -12.86
C VAL A 61 6.83 -12.33 -13.50
N VAL A 62 7.86 -11.96 -14.27
CA VAL A 62 7.90 -10.67 -14.98
C VAL A 62 6.75 -10.57 -15.97
N ARG A 63 6.48 -11.64 -16.72
CA ARG A 63 5.38 -11.68 -17.70
C ARG A 63 4.03 -11.46 -17.02
N VAL A 64 3.73 -12.19 -15.96
CA VAL A 64 2.48 -12.03 -15.19
C VAL A 64 2.39 -10.61 -14.63
N GLY A 65 3.50 -10.06 -14.11
CA GLY A 65 3.53 -8.70 -13.59
C GLY A 65 3.18 -7.65 -14.66
N LEU A 66 3.77 -7.76 -15.85
CA LEU A 66 3.48 -6.84 -16.97
C LEU A 66 2.03 -6.96 -17.45
N GLU A 67 1.47 -8.16 -17.52
CA GLU A 67 0.07 -8.39 -17.92
C GLU A 67 -0.91 -7.79 -16.90
N CYS A 68 -0.62 -7.92 -15.60
CA CYS A 68 -1.40 -7.26 -14.55
C CYS A 68 -1.30 -5.74 -14.64
N MET A 69 -0.10 -5.18 -14.85
CA MET A 69 0.08 -3.73 -15.05
C MET A 69 -0.72 -3.23 -16.26
N TYR A 70 -0.64 -3.92 -17.40
CA TYR A 70 -1.40 -3.58 -18.60
C TYR A 70 -2.90 -3.61 -18.33
N THR A 71 -3.39 -4.65 -17.65
CA THR A 71 -4.81 -4.80 -17.32
C THR A 71 -5.29 -3.68 -16.37
N LEU A 72 -4.57 -3.44 -15.26
CA LEU A 72 -4.90 -2.39 -14.30
C LEU A 72 -4.85 -0.99 -14.92
N ALA A 73 -3.97 -0.77 -15.90
CA ALA A 73 -3.88 0.50 -16.60
C ALA A 73 -5.20 0.89 -17.29
N HIS A 74 -5.95 -0.08 -17.83
CA HIS A 74 -7.26 0.20 -18.45
C HIS A 74 -8.30 0.64 -17.41
N PHE A 75 -8.26 0.08 -16.20
CA PHE A 75 -9.16 0.46 -15.12
C PHE A 75 -8.78 1.81 -14.48
N LEU A 76 -7.48 2.17 -14.52
CA LEU A 76 -6.99 3.46 -14.04
C LEU A 76 -7.12 4.60 -15.06
N GLU A 77 -7.27 4.29 -16.35
CA GLU A 77 -7.31 5.28 -17.43
C GLU A 77 -8.37 6.39 -17.21
N PRO A 78 -9.60 6.09 -16.74
CA PRO A 78 -10.61 7.13 -16.48
C PRO A 78 -10.22 8.10 -15.34
N PHE A 79 -9.28 7.72 -14.48
CA PHE A 79 -8.82 8.51 -13.34
C PHE A 79 -7.48 9.21 -13.61
N LEU A 80 -6.58 8.55 -14.35
CA LEU A 80 -5.18 8.95 -14.54
C LEU A 80 -4.75 8.86 -16.03
N PRO A 81 -5.43 9.53 -16.96
CA PRO A 81 -5.28 9.28 -18.39
C PRO A 81 -3.86 9.55 -18.91
N GLN A 82 -3.20 10.62 -18.46
CA GLN A 82 -1.83 10.92 -18.90
C GLN A 82 -0.81 9.88 -18.42
N ALA A 83 -0.95 9.40 -17.18
CA ALA A 83 -0.05 8.41 -16.63
C ALA A 83 -0.25 7.04 -17.31
N MET A 84 -1.50 6.65 -17.55
CA MET A 84 -1.79 5.39 -18.22
C MET A 84 -1.39 5.41 -19.70
N ALA A 85 -1.54 6.54 -20.39
CA ALA A 85 -1.01 6.71 -21.74
C ALA A 85 0.51 6.52 -21.80
N LEU A 86 1.25 7.08 -20.83
CA LEU A 86 2.69 6.88 -20.72
C LEU A 86 3.04 5.40 -20.44
N LEU A 87 2.28 4.73 -19.57
CA LEU A 87 2.46 3.31 -19.29
C LEU A 87 2.25 2.44 -20.53
N PHE A 88 1.19 2.68 -21.32
CA PHE A 88 0.98 1.96 -22.59
C PHE A 88 2.11 2.17 -23.59
N GLN A 89 2.66 3.39 -23.66
CA GLN A 89 3.85 3.67 -24.47
C GLN A 89 5.06 2.90 -23.96
N GLN A 90 5.28 2.84 -22.64
CA GLN A 90 6.38 2.09 -22.03
C GLN A 90 6.31 0.59 -22.29
N LEU A 91 5.09 0.04 -22.26
CA LEU A 91 4.82 -1.36 -22.62
C LEU A 91 4.85 -1.62 -24.13
N ASN A 92 4.96 -0.56 -24.94
CA ASN A 92 4.90 -0.60 -26.40
C ASN A 92 3.65 -1.35 -26.91
N ALA A 93 2.52 -1.20 -26.20
CA ALA A 93 1.28 -1.91 -26.45
C ALA A 93 0.11 -0.92 -26.51
N LYS A 94 -0.76 -1.05 -27.50
CA LYS A 94 -1.95 -0.20 -27.63
C LYS A 94 -3.02 -0.62 -26.61
N PRO A 95 -3.76 0.33 -26.00
CA PRO A 95 -4.90 -0.01 -25.17
C PRO A 95 -6.01 -0.68 -26.00
N LYS A 96 -6.74 -1.59 -25.36
CA LYS A 96 -7.91 -2.29 -25.91
C LYS A 96 -9.16 -1.79 -25.20
N LEU A 97 -10.35 -2.17 -25.71
CA LEU A 97 -11.57 -1.96 -24.93
C LEU A 97 -11.56 -2.87 -23.69
N LEU A 98 -12.10 -2.41 -22.57
CA LEU A 98 -12.19 -3.21 -21.33
C LEU A 98 -12.83 -4.59 -21.55
N GLN A 99 -13.82 -4.68 -22.44
CA GLN A 99 -14.52 -5.92 -22.81
C GLN A 99 -13.65 -6.89 -23.62
N GLN A 100 -12.60 -6.39 -24.26
CA GLN A 100 -11.68 -7.19 -25.09
C GLN A 100 -10.47 -7.69 -24.30
N LEU A 101 -10.33 -7.31 -23.02
CA LEU A 101 -9.25 -7.79 -22.17
C LEU A 101 -9.47 -9.27 -21.85
N SER A 102 -8.42 -10.06 -22.02
CA SER A 102 -8.40 -11.45 -21.61
C SER A 102 -8.47 -11.55 -20.08
N PRO A 103 -9.44 -12.30 -19.51
CA PRO A 103 -9.50 -12.56 -18.07
C PRO A 103 -8.32 -13.38 -17.55
N TRP A 104 -7.60 -14.06 -18.45
CA TRP A 104 -6.49 -14.96 -18.14
C TRP A 104 -5.11 -14.30 -18.23
N LEU A 105 -5.07 -12.96 -18.31
CA LEU A 105 -3.82 -12.18 -18.40
C LEU A 105 -3.00 -12.52 -19.65
N GLU A 106 -3.69 -12.69 -20.78
CA GLU A 106 -3.09 -12.96 -22.10
C GLU A 106 -3.33 -11.77 -23.04
N ASN A 107 -2.82 -10.60 -22.69
CA ASN A 107 -3.11 -9.36 -23.42
C ASN A 107 -1.91 -8.81 -24.19
N LEU A 108 -0.68 -9.07 -23.74
CA LEU A 108 0.56 -8.62 -24.36
C LEU A 108 1.11 -9.69 -25.33
N GLU A 109 1.83 -9.28 -26.38
CA GLU A 109 2.45 -10.22 -27.30
C GLU A 109 3.87 -10.58 -26.81
N PRO A 110 4.19 -11.89 -26.60
CA PRO A 110 5.56 -12.30 -26.27
C PRO A 110 6.58 -11.83 -27.31
N GLY A 111 7.76 -11.41 -26.84
CA GLY A 111 8.82 -10.88 -27.71
C GLY A 111 8.69 -9.40 -28.06
N THR A 112 7.62 -8.71 -27.61
CA THR A 112 7.51 -7.26 -27.77
C THR A 112 8.61 -6.54 -26.99
N GLU A 113 9.39 -5.71 -27.69
CA GLU A 113 10.38 -4.84 -27.04
C GLU A 113 9.69 -3.74 -26.23
N LEU A 114 10.07 -3.64 -24.95
CA LEU A 114 9.63 -2.57 -24.06
C LEU A 114 10.32 -1.26 -24.45
N LYS A 115 9.66 -0.13 -24.16
CA LYS A 115 10.21 1.22 -24.34
C LYS A 115 10.23 1.98 -23.01
N PRO A 116 11.05 1.58 -22.02
CA PRO A 116 11.11 2.27 -20.74
C PRO A 116 11.35 3.77 -20.96
N ALA A 117 10.61 4.61 -20.22
CA ALA A 117 10.83 6.05 -20.30
C ALA A 117 11.96 6.47 -19.35
N ASP A 118 12.63 7.57 -19.66
CA ASP A 118 13.67 8.16 -18.80
C ASP A 118 13.12 8.66 -17.45
N ARG A 119 11.80 8.79 -17.32
CA ARG A 119 11.11 9.26 -16.12
C ARG A 119 10.14 8.22 -15.57
N VAL A 120 10.01 8.22 -14.25
CA VAL A 120 8.98 7.46 -13.52
C VAL A 120 7.58 7.97 -13.85
N LEU A 121 6.56 7.13 -13.66
CA LEU A 121 5.16 7.49 -13.89
C LEU A 121 4.67 8.59 -12.93
N PHE A 122 5.09 8.51 -11.67
CA PHE A 122 4.68 9.44 -10.61
C PHE A 122 5.93 9.91 -9.86
N ALA A 123 6.20 11.21 -9.91
CA ALA A 123 7.24 11.84 -9.10
C ALA A 123 6.71 12.09 -7.69
N LEU A 124 7.58 11.96 -6.69
CA LEU A 124 7.24 12.32 -5.31
C LEU A 124 6.92 13.82 -5.26
N LEU A 125 5.79 14.18 -4.65
CA LEU A 125 5.44 15.58 -4.46
C LEU A 125 6.44 16.22 -3.50
N GLN A 126 7.19 17.21 -3.98
CA GLN A 126 8.04 18.04 -3.13
C GLN A 126 7.16 19.09 -2.46
N LEU A 127 6.94 18.96 -1.15
CA LEU A 127 6.29 19.99 -0.36
C LEU A 127 7.27 21.15 -0.17
N PRO A 128 6.85 22.42 -0.30
CA PRO A 128 7.65 23.57 0.06
C PRO A 128 8.18 23.43 1.50
N ASP A 129 9.40 23.89 1.75
CA ASP A 129 10.12 23.69 3.03
C ASP A 129 9.29 24.11 4.26
N GLU A 130 8.47 25.16 4.11
CA GLU A 130 7.57 25.66 5.17
C GLU A 130 6.52 24.63 5.62
N GLN A 131 6.03 23.79 4.71
CA GLN A 131 5.04 22.75 5.02
C GLN A 131 5.69 21.51 5.64
N GLN A 132 6.96 21.22 5.31
CA GLN A 132 7.72 20.13 5.91
C GLN A 132 8.08 20.46 7.37
N GLN A 133 8.49 21.70 7.65
CA GLN A 133 8.77 22.18 9.01
C GLN A 133 7.52 22.11 9.89
N GLN A 134 6.37 22.60 9.41
CA GLN A 134 5.12 22.55 10.17
C GLN A 134 4.63 21.12 10.45
N GLN A 135 4.84 20.18 9.53
CA GLN A 135 4.47 18.77 9.77
C GLN A 135 5.44 18.09 10.75
N GLY A 136 6.74 18.36 10.66
CA GLY A 136 7.73 17.88 11.61
C GLY A 136 7.47 18.41 13.03
N GLU A 137 7.17 19.70 13.17
CA GLU A 137 6.81 20.32 14.44
C GLU A 137 5.51 19.74 15.02
N ARG A 138 4.48 19.50 14.18
CA ARG A 138 3.23 18.85 14.64
C ARG A 138 3.45 17.41 15.10
N GLN A 139 4.31 16.65 14.44
CA GLN A 139 4.64 15.27 14.83
C GLN A 139 5.46 15.23 16.13
N GLN A 140 6.41 16.16 16.31
CA GLN A 140 7.19 16.28 17.56
C GLN A 140 6.30 16.68 18.74
N GLN A 141 5.44 17.70 18.56
CA GLN A 141 4.52 18.15 19.61
C GLN A 141 3.53 17.05 20.03
N GLN A 142 3.06 16.20 19.11
CA GLN A 142 2.20 15.07 19.45
C GLN A 142 2.96 13.95 20.18
N GLY A 143 4.22 13.70 19.83
CA GLY A 143 5.08 12.75 20.55
C GLY A 143 5.43 13.20 21.97
N GLU A 144 5.74 14.49 22.15
CA GLU A 144 6.07 15.07 23.46
C GLU A 144 4.86 15.15 24.40
N GLN A 145 3.66 15.46 23.87
CA GLN A 145 2.42 15.44 24.66
C GLN A 145 2.06 14.03 25.15
N GLN A 146 2.29 12.99 24.33
CA GLN A 146 2.07 11.60 24.74
C GLN A 146 3.11 11.12 25.77
N HIS A 147 4.37 11.57 25.66
CA HIS A 147 5.41 11.21 26.64
C HIS A 147 5.14 11.84 28.03
N GLN A 148 4.75 13.13 28.06
CA GLN A 148 4.45 13.81 29.33
C GLN A 148 3.17 13.31 30.02
N GLN A 149 2.18 12.80 29.28
CA GLN A 149 0.99 12.16 29.88
C GLN A 149 1.33 10.78 30.47
N GLY A 150 2.15 9.98 29.78
CA GLY A 150 2.61 8.69 30.31
C GLY A 150 3.45 8.81 31.59
N GLU A 151 4.29 9.84 31.70
CA GLU A 151 5.07 10.10 32.92
C GLU A 151 4.20 10.56 34.09
N ARG A 152 3.20 11.43 33.87
CA ARG A 152 2.29 11.89 34.93
C ARG A 152 1.45 10.75 35.51
N ASP A 153 0.91 9.85 34.68
CA ASP A 153 0.10 8.71 35.14
C ASP A 153 0.93 7.66 35.92
N SER A 154 2.21 7.49 35.56
CA SER A 154 3.12 6.58 36.29
C SER A 154 3.52 7.10 37.68
N SER A 155 3.61 8.43 37.85
CA SER A 155 3.96 9.07 39.12
C SER A 155 2.79 9.09 40.12
N SER A 156 1.54 9.16 39.65
CA SER A 156 0.36 9.08 40.53
C SER A 156 0.15 7.69 41.12
N SER A 157 0.56 6.63 40.41
CA SER A 157 0.34 5.24 40.87
C SER A 157 1.30 4.83 41.99
N LYS A 158 2.43 5.53 42.16
CA LYS A 158 3.45 5.18 43.17
C LYS A 158 3.21 5.83 44.54
N ALA A 159 2.31 6.81 44.64
CA ALA A 159 2.01 7.53 45.88
C ALA A 159 0.93 6.84 46.76
N SER A 160 0.25 5.81 46.27
CA SER A 160 -0.87 5.15 46.99
C SER A 160 -0.53 3.82 47.67
N GLN A 161 0.74 3.39 47.69
CA GLN A 161 1.18 2.15 48.36
C GLN A 161 2.29 2.39 49.39
N THR A 162 2.11 3.30 50.36
CA THR A 162 2.96 3.32 51.57
C THR A 162 2.29 3.99 52.79
N THR A 163 1.07 3.60 53.18
CA THR A 163 0.57 3.91 54.55
C THR A 163 -0.40 2.83 55.04
N SER A 164 0.13 1.69 55.47
CA SER A 164 -0.53 0.88 56.51
C SER A 164 0.49 -0.13 57.05
N ASP A 165 1.17 0.25 58.13
CA ASP A 165 1.48 -0.63 59.29
C ASP A 165 2.64 -0.05 60.09
N THR A 166 2.35 0.50 61.27
CA THR A 166 2.95 0.09 62.57
C THR A 166 2.41 1.00 63.69
N PRO A 167 2.00 0.46 64.86
CA PRO A 167 1.33 1.21 65.93
C PRO A 167 2.30 1.92 66.89
N THR A 168 1.81 3.03 67.42
CA THR A 168 2.39 3.89 68.47
C THR A 168 2.73 3.16 69.76
N SER A 169 3.92 3.43 70.29
CA SER A 169 4.38 3.06 71.64
C SER A 169 4.22 4.24 72.62
N ARG A 170 3.84 3.95 73.88
CA ARG A 170 4.03 4.70 75.17
C ARG A 170 2.96 4.19 76.17
N ARG A 171 3.16 3.98 77.48
CA ARG A 171 4.20 4.31 78.48
C ARG A 171 3.91 3.52 79.78
N ASP A 172 4.96 3.31 80.57
CA ASP A 172 5.03 3.27 82.05
C ASP A 172 4.12 2.36 82.89
N ALA A 173 4.73 1.43 83.64
CA ALA A 173 4.88 1.56 85.10
C ALA A 173 5.83 0.48 85.65
N GLY A 174 6.79 0.90 86.48
CA GLY A 174 7.55 0.02 87.36
C GLY A 174 7.08 0.17 88.81
N LEU A 175 7.50 -0.83 89.61
CA LEU A 175 7.22 -1.15 91.02
C LEU A 175 5.95 -1.98 91.27
#